data_AF-A0A7W7MYU7-F1
#
_entry.id   AF-A0A7W7MYU7-F1
#
_cell.length_a   1.000
_cell.length_b   1.000
_cell.length_c   1.000
_cell.angle_alpha   90.00
_cell.angle_beta   90.00
_cell.angle_gamma   90.00
#
_symmetry.space_group_name_H-M   'P 1'
#
loop_
_entity.id
_entity.type
_entity.pdbx_description
1 polymer ?
#
loop_
_entity_poly.entity_id
_entity_poly.type
_entity_poly.pdbx_seq_one_letter_code
_entity_poly.pdbx_strand_id
1 'polypeptide(L)'
;MITALVLVSLAALLGLCLPNLLRPMAPGPDRAPPADDAPPVHPESMTAELDPGDEEYLAFLADALWPDDEYAELEHTTDGEEESGGGGSGMLI
;
A
#
# COMPACT_ATOMS: atom_id res chain seq x y z
N MET A 1 35.84 -13.77 14.60
CA MET A 1 36.08 -12.43 14.01
C MET A 1 34.86 -11.93 13.25
N ILE A 2 34.35 -12.70 12.28
CA ILE A 2 33.12 -12.36 11.53
C ILE A 2 31.91 -12.10 12.45
N THR A 3 31.69 -12.95 13.46
CA THR A 3 30.58 -12.79 14.41
C THR A 3 30.64 -11.46 15.18
N ALA A 4 31.83 -11.02 15.60
CA ALA A 4 31.99 -9.74 16.28
C ALA A 4 31.71 -8.55 15.34
N LEU A 5 32.13 -8.64 14.08
CA LEU A 5 31.83 -7.62 13.07
C LEU A 5 30.33 -7.54 12.79
N VAL A 6 29.65 -8.68 12.65
CA VAL A 6 28.19 -8.75 12.46
C VAL A 6 27.45 -8.11 13.64
N LEU A 7 27.85 -8.39 14.88
CA LEU A 7 27.21 -7.81 16.07
C LEU A 7 27.41 -6.28 16.16
N VAL A 8 28.61 -5.79 15.82
CA VAL A 8 28.89 -4.35 15.79
C VAL A 8 28.08 -3.66 14.69
N SER A 9 28.01 -4.25 13.50
CA SER A 9 27.18 -3.75 12.40
C SER A 9 25.70 -3.73 12.77
N LEU A 10 25.19 -4.80 13.39
CA LEU A 10 23.80 -4.87 13.83
C LEU A 10 23.48 -3.80 14.87
N ALA A 11 24.35 -3.61 15.87
CA ALA A 11 24.17 -2.59 16.90
C ALA A 11 24.19 -1.17 16.30
N ALA A 12 25.06 -0.91 15.32
CA ALA A 12 25.14 0.37 14.63
C ALA A 12 23.88 0.63 13.76
N LEU A 13 23.44 -0.37 13.00
CA LEU A 13 22.21 -0.29 12.19
C LEU A 13 20.99 -0.08 13.08
N LEU A 14 20.88 -0.85 14.17
CA LEU A 14 19.79 -0.70 15.13
C LEU A 14 19.79 0.70 15.73
N GLY A 15 20.94 1.20 16.18
CA GLY A 15 21.05 2.56 16.73
C GLY A 15 20.69 3.67 15.74
N LEU A 16 20.97 3.48 14.44
CA LEU A 16 20.61 4.41 13.38
C LEU A 16 19.12 4.36 13.03
N CYS A 17 18.53 3.16 12.99
CA CYS A 17 17.13 2.96 12.61
C CYS A 17 16.14 3.22 13.75
N LEU A 18 16.53 2.96 15.01
CA LEU A 18 15.68 3.10 16.19
C LEU A 18 14.98 4.47 16.29
N PRO A 19 15.63 5.63 16.09
CA PRO A 19 14.94 6.93 16.14
C PRO A 19 13.89 7.12 15.03
N ASN A 20 14.08 6.52 13.86
CA ASN A 20 13.07 6.54 12.79
C ASN A 20 11.90 5.59 13.09
N LEU A 21 12.19 4.40 13.63
CA LEU A 21 11.17 3.43 14.03
C LEU A 21 10.32 3.91 15.21
N LEU A 22 10.93 4.64 16.14
CA LEU A 22 10.26 5.22 17.30
C LEU A 22 9.70 6.61 17.03
N ARG A 23 9.81 7.12 15.80
CA ARG A 23 9.23 8.42 15.44
C ARG A 23 7.72 8.31 15.63
N PRO A 24 7.13 9.04 16.59
CA PRO A 24 5.70 8.99 16.78
C PRO A 24 5.05 9.47 15.49
N MET A 25 4.19 8.62 14.90
CA MET A 25 3.23 9.06 13.90
C MET A 25 2.55 10.30 14.48
N ALA A 26 2.62 11.44 13.79
CA ALA A 26 1.90 12.63 14.22
C ALA A 26 0.44 12.20 14.47
N PRO A 27 -0.18 12.59 15.60
CA PRO A 27 -1.58 12.27 15.82
C PRO A 27 -2.36 12.78 14.61
N GLY A 28 -2.90 11.85 13.82
CA GLY A 28 -3.89 12.19 12.82
C GLY A 28 -5.04 12.90 13.54
N PRO A 29 -5.78 13.80 12.86
CA PRO A 29 -6.91 14.49 13.48
C PRO A 29 -7.78 13.47 14.20
N ASP A 30 -8.00 13.73 15.50
CA ASP A 30 -8.66 12.88 16.48
C ASP A 30 -10.04 12.47 15.96
N ARG A 31 -10.10 11.33 15.26
CA ARG A 31 -11.37 10.79 14.77
C ARG A 31 -11.91 9.95 15.91
N ALA A 32 -12.82 10.56 16.67
CA ALA A 32 -13.63 9.85 17.66
C ALA A 32 -14.12 8.51 17.05
N PRO A 33 -14.10 7.41 17.82
CA PRO A 33 -14.57 6.12 17.32
C PRO A 33 -16.00 6.31 16.78
N PRO A 34 -16.28 5.87 15.53
CA PRO A 34 -17.62 5.99 14.99
C PRO A 34 -18.59 5.27 15.93
N ALA A 35 -19.74 5.89 16.19
CA ALA A 35 -20.84 5.21 16.89
C ALA A 35 -21.14 3.89 16.17
N ASP A 36 -21.43 2.82 16.93
CA ASP A 36 -21.64 1.44 16.46
C ASP A 36 -22.68 1.28 15.33
N ASP A 37 -23.43 2.33 14.98
CA ASP A 37 -24.44 2.36 13.91
C ASP A 37 -23.92 2.91 12.57
N ALA A 38 -22.64 3.29 12.45
CA ALA A 38 -22.06 3.69 11.17
C ALA A 38 -21.71 2.45 10.33
N PRO A 39 -22.10 2.38 9.03
CA PRO A 39 -21.63 1.31 8.15
C PRO A 39 -20.10 1.25 8.21
N PRO A 40 -19.47 0.06 8.17
CA PRO A 40 -18.03 -0.08 8.32
C PRO A 40 -17.36 0.81 7.27
N VAL A 41 -16.88 1.97 7.71
CA VAL A 41 -16.14 2.89 6.88
C VAL A 41 -14.83 2.15 6.66
N HIS A 42 -14.69 1.51 5.51
CA HIS A 42 -13.40 1.00 5.06
C HIS A 42 -12.39 2.13 5.26
N PRO A 43 -11.22 1.87 5.85
CA PRO A 43 -10.22 2.91 6.01
C PRO A 43 -10.07 3.59 4.65
N GLU A 44 -10.25 4.91 4.62
CA GLU A 44 -10.11 5.72 3.42
C GLU A 44 -8.81 5.25 2.74
N SER A 45 -8.91 4.69 1.52
CA SER A 45 -7.78 4.06 0.85
C SER A 45 -6.58 4.97 0.97
N MET A 46 -5.49 4.49 1.58
CA MET A 46 -4.35 5.32 1.95
C MET A 46 -3.55 5.64 0.68
N THR A 47 -4.02 6.64 -0.08
CA THR A 47 -3.39 7.16 -1.30
C THR A 47 -2.28 8.16 -0.97
N ALA A 48 -1.46 7.84 0.03
CA ALA A 48 -0.31 8.67 0.33
C ALA A 48 0.72 8.48 -0.78
N GLU A 49 1.01 9.56 -1.52
CA GLU A 49 2.14 9.60 -2.45
C GLU A 49 3.42 9.33 -1.65
N LEU A 50 4.17 8.32 -2.08
CA LEU A 50 5.41 7.92 -1.43
C LEU A 50 6.59 8.70 -2.03
N ASP A 51 7.69 8.79 -1.28
CA ASP A 51 8.94 9.24 -1.88
C ASP A 51 9.45 8.14 -2.83
N PRO A 52 10.11 8.48 -3.96
CA PRO A 52 10.61 7.48 -4.90
C PRO A 52 11.47 6.39 -4.26
N GLY A 53 12.26 6.73 -3.23
CA GLY A 53 13.07 5.73 -2.52
C GLY A 53 12.24 4.72 -1.72
N ASP A 54 11.12 5.15 -1.16
CA ASP A 54 10.22 4.28 -0.40
C ASP A 54 9.43 3.35 -1.35
N GLU A 55 9.03 3.85 -2.53
CA GLU A 55 8.42 3.03 -3.57
C GLU A 55 9.36 1.91 -4.06
N GLU A 56 10.61 2.26 -4.37
CA GLU A 56 11.63 1.29 -4.80
C GLU A 56 11.92 0.25 -3.71
N TYR A 57 11.98 0.68 -2.45
CA TYR A 57 12.19 -0.22 -1.31
C TYR A 57 11.04 -1.22 -1.15
N LEU A 58 9.80 -0.75 -1.25
CA LEU A 58 8.62 -1.62 -1.14
C LEU A 58 8.52 -2.58 -2.34
N ALA A 59 8.85 -2.12 -3.56
CA ALA A 59 8.88 -2.98 -4.74
C ALA A 59 9.93 -4.09 -4.59
N PHE A 60 11.13 -3.76 -4.11
CA PHE A 60 12.17 -4.76 -3.82
C PHE A 60 11.74 -5.76 -2.74
N LEU A 61 11.08 -5.30 -1.67
CA LEU A 61 10.56 -6.18 -0.63
C LEU A 61 9.47 -7.12 -1.16
N ALA A 62 8.57 -6.63 -2.01
CA ALA A 62 7.52 -7.43 -2.61
C ALA A 62 8.12 -8.55 -3.48
N ASP A 63 9.07 -8.24 -4.35
CA ASP A 63 9.80 -9.22 -5.18
C ASP A 63 10.46 -10.33 -4.32
N ALA A 64 11.08 -9.95 -3.20
CA ALA A 64 11.76 -10.89 -2.33
C ALA A 64 10.81 -11.76 -1.48
N LEU A 65 9.69 -11.19 -1.01
CA LEU A 65 8.82 -11.83 -0.04
C LEU A 65 7.66 -12.59 -0.70
N TRP A 66 7.31 -12.22 -1.93
CA TRP A 66 6.21 -12.80 -2.67
C TRP A 66 6.63 -13.22 -4.10
N PRO A 67 7.51 -14.24 -4.23
CA PRO A 67 8.07 -14.65 -5.52
C PRO A 67 7.03 -15.27 -6.48
N ASP A 68 5.95 -15.82 -5.93
CA ASP A 68 4.83 -16.42 -6.67
C ASP A 68 3.61 -15.49 -6.58
N ASP A 69 3.74 -14.21 -6.95
CA ASP A 69 2.66 -13.21 -6.78
C ASP A 69 1.41 -13.53 -7.61
N GLU A 70 0.53 -14.34 -7.01
CA GLU A 70 -0.77 -14.76 -7.52
C GLU A 70 -1.69 -13.58 -7.86
N TYR A 71 -1.40 -12.37 -7.35
CA TYR A 71 -2.14 -11.14 -7.65
C TYR A 71 -1.40 -10.20 -8.63
N ALA A 72 -0.12 -10.44 -8.93
CA ALA A 72 0.60 -9.77 -10.01
C ALA A 72 0.19 -10.31 -11.38
N GLU A 73 -0.35 -11.52 -11.44
CA GLU A 73 -1.07 -12.00 -12.62
C GLU A 73 -2.33 -11.13 -12.79
N LEU A 74 -2.21 -10.06 -13.59
CA LEU A 74 -3.36 -9.45 -14.23
C LEU A 74 -4.10 -10.59 -14.93
N GLU A 75 -5.27 -10.99 -14.44
CA GLU A 75 -6.22 -11.77 -15.22
C GLU A 75 -6.46 -10.99 -16.51
N HIS A 76 -5.71 -11.32 -17.55
CA HIS A 76 -5.86 -10.76 -18.88
C HIS A 76 -7.12 -11.38 -19.44
N THR A 77 -8.29 -10.93 -19.01
CA THR A 77 -9.52 -11.17 -19.76
C THR A 77 -9.36 -10.40 -21.06
N THR A 78 -8.91 -11.13 -22.08
CA THR A 78 -9.23 -10.82 -23.47
C THR A 78 -10.74 -11.02 -23.60
N ASP A 79 -11.50 -10.04 -23.18
CA ASP A 79 -12.86 -9.80 -23.64
C ASP A 79 -12.99 -8.33 -24.01
N GLY A 80 -12.21 -7.99 -25.04
CA GLY A 80 -12.64 -6.95 -25.95
C GLY A 80 -14.00 -7.32 -26.54
N GLU A 81 -15.07 -6.87 -25.91
CA GLU A 81 -16.34 -6.62 -26.55
C GLU A 81 -16.69 -5.14 -26.42
N GLU A 82 -16.45 -4.45 -27.52
CA GLU A 82 -16.92 -3.10 -27.79
C GLU A 82 -18.45 -3.15 -27.84
N GLU A 83 -19.18 -2.76 -26.79
CA GLU A 83 -20.60 -2.42 -26.98
C GLU A 83 -20.70 -1.00 -27.55
N SER A 84 -20.39 -0.92 -28.84
CA SER A 84 -20.91 0.12 -29.73
C SER A 84 -22.39 -0.19 -30.00
N GLY A 85 -23.32 0.48 -29.31
CA GLY A 85 -24.73 0.46 -29.73
C GLY A 85 -25.78 0.82 -28.69
N GLY A 86 -26.05 2.13 -28.53
CA GLY A 86 -27.20 2.60 -27.76
C GLY A 86 -27.71 3.98 -28.19
N GLY A 87 -27.86 4.17 -29.51
CA GLY A 87 -28.37 5.40 -30.09
C GLY A 87 -29.81 5.75 -29.66
N GLY A 88 -29.98 7.02 -29.29
CA GLY A 88 -31.19 7.84 -29.30
C GLY A 88 -32.59 7.19 -29.36
N SER A 89 -33.33 7.34 -28.28
CA SER A 89 -34.72 7.81 -28.29
C SER A 89 -35.03 8.31 -26.87
N GLY A 90 -35.29 9.59 -26.63
CA GLY A 90 -36.44 10.25 -27.24
C GLY A 90 -37.74 9.76 -26.61
N MET A 91 -37.84 9.73 -25.27
CA MET A 91 -39.14 9.56 -24.60
C MET A 91 -39.70 10.94 -24.26
N LEU A 92 -40.80 11.25 -24.95
CA LEU A 92 -41.62 12.44 -24.93
C LEU A 92 -42.10 12.83 -23.52
N ILE A 93 -42.01 14.13 -23.23
CA ILE A 93 -42.90 14.84 -22.30
C ILE A 93 -43.98 15.52 -23.15
#